data_AF-A0A559M236-F1
#
_entry.id   AF-A0A559M236-F1
#
_cell.length_a   1.000
_cell.length_b   1.000
_cell.length_c   1.000
_cell.angle_alpha   90.00
_cell.angle_beta   90.00
_cell.angle_gamma   90.00
#
_symmetry.space_group_name_H-M   'P 1'
#
loop_
_entity.id
_entity.type
_entity.pdbx_description
1 polymer ?
#
loop_
_entity_poly.entity_id
_entity_poly.type
_entity_poly.pdbx_seq_one_letter_code
_entity_poly.pdbx_strand_id
1 'polypeptide(L)'
;MSRKEVRTRDPDKSIWLHLTEDVFRRGLVALEERTNAVPLEPHVFTAAEWLPPSLNKSKAQHTLPLAVEQQVADEFACLVAVEEGAQSVAAVCIEEHPQAPRLALRFAAMDVSLNDTVQSALEEWSVILSRAAIGNGSPLPDLLFDPVEALFHGVIRLHFRRLLARLRSSKWNKPKYLSKSHKKPLWQDMEGLIHRAQFVYTKKEKASRVLVEKLLGDLATVYETFEHALGDELTEMKQVVLSSFEFSSTVAIKDYLLRLESSVGAKPTPQMASALKSLRQIQKIASYRRMSISLVKIAKEYPCLFEGGITLAYLTPYQSVPTTIGYEEWATTCHVHAEVQLAVHYDLISQQKQRLFLKPRTIGISKSLCYLCYRFLLAHQGFFPSRTHGRLYDQWTLPDLAEFDEAIVKRYRNILKDIDEEVGRHTENEPELWRIEPMTSIDVYYIPHET
;
A
#
# COMPACT_ATOMS: atom_id res chain seq x y z
N MET A 1 -13.00 19.70 -5.81
CA MET A 1 -11.68 20.23 -6.28
C MET A 1 -11.63 20.09 -7.80
N SER A 2 -11.03 21.02 -8.55
CA SER A 2 -10.86 20.87 -10.00
C SER A 2 -9.81 19.81 -10.30
N ARG A 3 -10.11 18.83 -11.16
CA ARG A 3 -9.16 17.76 -11.54
C ARG A 3 -8.28 18.19 -12.72
N LYS A 4 -7.02 17.74 -12.75
CA LYS A 4 -6.06 18.05 -13.82
C LYS A 4 -6.40 17.33 -15.12
N GLU A 5 -6.25 18.02 -16.24
CA GLU A 5 -6.38 17.39 -17.56
C GLU A 5 -5.22 16.41 -17.82
N VAL A 6 -5.51 15.31 -18.52
CA VAL A 6 -4.55 14.24 -18.81
C VAL A 6 -3.82 14.46 -20.14
N ARG A 7 -4.49 15.09 -21.12
CA ARG A 7 -4.01 15.23 -22.50
C ARG A 7 -3.98 16.70 -22.90
N THR A 8 -2.92 17.41 -22.50
CA THR A 8 -2.75 18.84 -22.81
C THR A 8 -1.67 19.11 -23.85
N ARG A 9 -0.87 18.10 -24.20
CA ARG A 9 0.21 18.22 -25.19
C ARG A 9 -0.31 18.18 -26.64
N ASP A 10 0.43 18.86 -27.52
CA ASP A 10 0.26 18.77 -28.97
C ASP A 10 0.44 17.31 -29.46
N PRO A 11 -0.49 16.76 -30.28
CA PRO A 11 -0.40 15.41 -30.83
C PRO A 11 0.93 15.09 -31.53
N ASP A 12 1.52 16.04 -32.25
CA ASP A 12 2.79 15.84 -32.99
C ASP A 12 4.00 15.74 -32.04
N LYS A 13 3.81 16.12 -30.78
CA LYS A 13 4.81 16.07 -29.71
C LYS A 13 4.42 15.13 -28.57
N SER A 14 3.35 14.38 -28.73
CA SER A 14 2.78 13.50 -27.71
C SER A 14 3.75 12.40 -27.26
N ILE A 15 3.65 11.96 -26.01
CA ILE A 15 4.32 10.72 -25.57
C ILE A 15 3.82 9.47 -26.31
N TRP A 16 2.63 9.54 -26.93
CA TRP A 16 1.98 8.47 -27.70
C TRP A 16 2.27 8.53 -29.21
N LEU A 17 3.22 9.36 -29.65
CA LEU A 17 3.49 9.60 -31.07
C LEU A 17 3.92 8.34 -31.84
N HIS A 18 4.81 7.53 -31.27
CA HIS A 18 5.39 6.35 -31.95
C HIS A 18 4.69 5.03 -31.59
N LEU A 19 4.01 5.01 -30.45
CA LEU A 19 3.19 3.91 -29.98
C LEU A 19 1.86 4.53 -29.58
N THR A 20 0.82 4.33 -30.40
CA THR A 20 -0.49 4.92 -30.13
C THR A 20 -1.10 4.28 -28.89
N GLU A 21 -1.84 5.07 -28.11
CA GLU A 21 -2.48 4.58 -26.89
C GLU A 21 -3.43 3.39 -27.18
N ASP A 22 -4.10 3.38 -28.33
CA ASP A 22 -4.97 2.28 -28.75
C ASP A 22 -4.21 0.97 -29.01
N VAL A 23 -3.02 1.04 -29.61
CA VAL A 23 -2.18 -0.16 -29.84
C VAL A 23 -1.71 -0.71 -28.51
N PHE A 24 -1.19 0.16 -27.64
CA PHE A 24 -0.78 -0.20 -26.29
C PHE A 24 -1.93 -0.88 -25.52
N ARG A 25 -3.14 -0.30 -25.55
CA ARG A 25 -4.34 -0.83 -24.89
C ARG A 25 -4.73 -2.21 -25.40
N ARG A 26 -4.71 -2.45 -26.71
CA ARG A 26 -4.98 -3.78 -27.27
C ARG A 26 -3.98 -4.82 -26.77
N GLY A 27 -2.70 -4.44 -26.63
CA GLY A 27 -1.69 -5.29 -26.00
C GLY A 27 -2.03 -5.64 -24.54
N LEU A 28 -2.50 -4.68 -23.76
CA LEU A 28 -2.94 -4.92 -22.38
C LEU A 28 -4.12 -5.89 -22.31
N VAL A 29 -5.15 -5.70 -23.13
CA VAL A 29 -6.32 -6.59 -23.17
C VAL A 29 -5.92 -8.02 -23.54
N ALA A 30 -5.06 -8.18 -24.55
CA ALA A 30 -4.56 -9.49 -24.94
C ALA A 30 -3.77 -10.19 -23.81
N LEU A 31 -2.97 -9.44 -23.06
CA LEU A 31 -2.25 -9.98 -21.90
C LEU A 31 -3.20 -10.33 -20.75
N GLU A 32 -4.22 -9.51 -20.51
CA GLU A 32 -5.24 -9.75 -19.49
C GLU A 32 -6.01 -11.04 -19.77
N GLU A 33 -6.46 -11.24 -21.01
CA GLU A 33 -7.09 -12.47 -21.51
C GLU A 33 -6.23 -13.71 -21.24
N ARG A 34 -4.94 -13.64 -21.56
CA ARG A 34 -4.02 -14.78 -21.42
C ARG A 34 -3.67 -15.14 -19.98
N THR A 35 -3.59 -14.14 -19.11
CA THR A 35 -3.03 -14.29 -17.75
C THR A 35 -4.09 -14.19 -16.66
N ASN A 36 -5.37 -14.09 -17.03
CA ASN A 36 -6.47 -13.78 -16.13
C ASN A 36 -6.15 -12.54 -15.27
N ALA A 37 -5.65 -11.49 -15.93
CA ALA A 37 -5.18 -10.24 -15.35
C ALA A 37 -3.99 -10.34 -14.39
N VAL A 38 -3.26 -11.45 -14.29
CA VAL A 38 -2.11 -11.59 -13.37
C VAL A 38 -0.88 -12.07 -14.14
N PRO A 39 -0.22 -11.18 -14.89
CA PRO A 39 0.98 -11.53 -15.66
C PRO A 39 2.22 -11.82 -14.79
N LEU A 40 2.25 -11.33 -13.55
CA LEU A 40 3.41 -11.44 -12.65
C LEU A 40 2.98 -11.95 -11.28
N GLU A 41 3.80 -12.80 -10.66
CA GLU A 41 3.58 -13.21 -9.27
C GLU A 41 3.81 -12.05 -8.29
N PRO A 42 3.09 -12.00 -7.17
CA PRO A 42 3.39 -11.03 -6.11
C PRO A 42 4.83 -11.13 -5.65
N HIS A 43 5.50 -9.99 -5.54
CA HIS A 43 6.90 -9.93 -5.17
C HIS A 43 7.19 -8.72 -4.29
N VAL A 44 8.12 -8.88 -3.35
CA VAL A 44 8.63 -7.82 -2.48
C VAL A 44 10.12 -7.71 -2.75
N PHE A 45 10.57 -6.49 -3.04
CA PHE A 45 11.95 -6.20 -3.40
C PHE A 45 12.69 -5.64 -2.19
N THR A 46 13.99 -5.88 -2.11
CA THR A 46 14.81 -5.35 -1.02
C THR A 46 15.50 -4.05 -1.42
N ALA A 47 15.57 -3.10 -0.47
CA ALA A 47 16.25 -1.83 -0.69
C ALA A 47 17.78 -2.00 -0.88
N ALA A 48 18.34 -3.13 -0.43
CA ALA A 48 19.76 -3.43 -0.52
C ALA A 48 20.24 -3.63 -1.97
N GLU A 49 19.37 -4.12 -2.85
CA GLU A 49 19.67 -4.40 -4.25
C GLU A 49 19.42 -3.19 -5.15
N TRP A 50 18.83 -2.12 -4.62
CA TRP A 50 18.48 -0.94 -5.41
C TRP A 50 19.65 0.05 -5.50
N LEU A 51 20.23 0.13 -6.70
CA LEU A 51 21.23 1.13 -7.05
C LEU A 51 20.55 2.24 -7.88
N PRO A 52 20.31 3.44 -7.32
CA PRO A 52 19.72 4.53 -8.10
C PRO A 52 20.62 4.87 -9.31
N PRO A 53 20.07 4.97 -10.54
CA PRO A 53 20.86 5.18 -11.77
C PRO A 53 21.64 6.49 -11.76
N SER A 54 21.14 7.47 -11.02
CA SER A 54 21.88 8.68 -10.69
C SER A 54 22.31 8.60 -9.23
N LEU A 55 23.57 8.25 -9.00
CA LEU A 55 24.35 8.94 -7.97
C LEU A 55 24.31 10.42 -8.34
N ASN A 56 23.21 11.11 -8.00
CA ASN A 56 23.23 12.55 -8.00
C ASN A 56 24.41 12.89 -7.10
N LYS A 57 25.47 13.45 -7.69
CA LYS A 57 26.67 13.99 -7.02
C LYS A 57 26.32 15.17 -6.09
N SER A 58 25.09 15.22 -5.59
CA SER A 58 24.67 16.01 -4.45
C SER A 58 25.38 15.43 -3.23
N LYS A 59 26.30 16.21 -2.65
CA LYS A 59 26.88 15.95 -1.32
C LYS A 59 25.83 15.86 -0.20
N ALA A 60 24.56 16.17 -0.46
CA ALA A 60 23.51 16.13 0.54
C ALA A 60 23.03 14.70 0.77
N GLN A 61 23.38 14.18 1.93
CA GLN A 61 23.01 12.86 2.42
C GLN A 61 21.61 12.93 3.04
N HIS A 62 20.70 12.05 2.61
CA HIS A 62 19.42 11.83 3.29
C HIS A 62 19.68 11.40 4.74
N THR A 63 18.90 11.95 5.67
CA THR A 63 18.90 11.61 7.08
C THR A 63 18.23 10.26 7.30
N LEU A 64 17.13 9.98 6.58
CA LEU A 64 16.47 8.68 6.65
C LEU A 64 17.25 7.66 5.80
N PRO A 65 17.51 6.44 6.30
CA PRO A 65 17.85 5.30 5.44
C PRO A 65 16.69 4.99 4.47
N LEU A 66 16.99 4.46 3.29
CA LEU A 66 15.97 4.15 2.27
C LEU A 66 14.84 3.25 2.79
N ALA A 67 15.18 2.22 3.60
CA ALA A 67 14.20 1.33 4.19
C ALA A 67 13.25 2.07 5.17
N VAL A 68 13.78 3.04 5.93
CA VAL A 68 12.97 3.86 6.85
C VAL A 68 12.10 4.84 6.07
N GLU A 69 12.63 5.46 5.01
CA GLU A 69 11.84 6.31 4.10
C GLU A 69 10.67 5.53 3.49
N GLN A 70 10.92 4.33 2.95
CA GLN A 70 9.89 3.44 2.42
C GLN A 70 8.83 3.13 3.45
N GLN A 71 9.27 2.73 4.65
CA GLN A 71 8.39 2.31 5.71
C GLN A 71 7.48 3.45 6.16
N VAL A 72 8.02 4.64 6.46
CA VAL A 72 7.20 5.81 6.84
C VAL A 72 6.21 6.16 5.72
N ALA A 73 6.66 6.14 4.46
CA ALA A 73 5.80 6.46 3.33
C ALA A 73 4.65 5.44 3.19
N ASP A 74 4.94 4.14 3.36
CA ASP A 74 3.94 3.08 3.32
C ASP A 74 2.92 3.18 4.45
N GLU A 75 3.39 3.44 5.66
CA GLU A 75 2.54 3.57 6.84
C GLU A 75 1.55 4.73 6.66
N PHE A 76 2.02 5.91 6.22
CA PHE A 76 1.14 7.03 5.92
C PHE A 76 0.22 6.75 4.73
N ALA A 77 0.70 6.11 3.66
CA ALA A 77 -0.16 5.72 2.53
C ALA A 77 -1.30 4.79 2.99
N CYS A 78 -1.00 3.80 3.83
CA CYS A 78 -1.99 2.90 4.42
C CYS A 78 -3.00 3.63 5.31
N LEU A 79 -2.54 4.60 6.11
CA LEU A 79 -3.38 5.36 7.05
C LEU A 79 -4.31 6.37 6.35
N VAL A 80 -3.93 6.94 5.22
CA VAL A 80 -4.85 7.82 4.47
C VAL A 80 -5.87 7.06 3.61
N ALA A 81 -5.64 5.77 3.35
CA ALA A 81 -6.62 4.92 2.69
C ALA A 81 -7.72 4.53 3.71
N VAL A 82 -8.70 5.39 3.95
CA VAL A 82 -9.70 5.17 5.01
C VAL A 82 -10.92 4.33 4.61
N GLU A 83 -11.08 4.00 3.33
CA GLU A 83 -12.21 3.22 2.81
C GLU A 83 -11.76 1.86 2.22
N GLU A 84 -12.74 1.06 1.78
CA GLU A 84 -12.51 -0.19 1.06
C GLU A 84 -12.65 -0.01 -0.46
N GLY A 85 -12.04 -0.91 -1.22
CA GLY A 85 -12.17 -0.94 -2.69
C GLY A 85 -11.11 -0.13 -3.44
N ALA A 86 -11.22 -0.11 -4.77
CA ALA A 86 -10.26 0.51 -5.68
C ALA A 86 -10.18 2.05 -5.57
N GLN A 87 -11.24 2.68 -5.05
CA GLN A 87 -11.31 4.13 -4.85
C GLN A 87 -10.50 4.58 -3.62
N SER A 88 -10.16 3.67 -2.70
CA SER A 88 -9.32 3.95 -1.54
C SER A 88 -7.90 3.43 -1.75
N VAL A 89 -7.21 4.05 -2.71
CA VAL A 89 -5.78 3.85 -2.98
C VAL A 89 -5.08 5.18 -2.86
N ALA A 90 -4.03 5.18 -2.06
CA ALA A 90 -3.14 6.31 -1.87
C ALA A 90 -1.68 5.89 -2.03
N ALA A 91 -0.87 6.85 -2.44
CA ALA A 91 0.58 6.79 -2.47
C ALA A 91 1.15 8.04 -1.79
N VAL A 92 2.33 7.91 -1.18
CA VAL A 92 2.99 8.97 -0.42
C VAL A 92 4.47 9.03 -0.74
N CYS A 93 5.01 10.24 -0.86
CA CYS A 93 6.44 10.49 -0.91
C CYS A 93 6.89 11.32 0.29
N ILE A 94 8.15 11.16 0.68
CA ILE A 94 8.78 11.91 1.77
C ILE A 94 9.84 12.85 1.21
N GLU A 95 9.68 14.13 1.49
CA GLU A 95 10.67 15.17 1.19
C GLU A 95 11.41 15.53 2.47
N GLU A 96 12.73 15.38 2.46
CA GLU A 96 13.59 15.88 3.53
C GLU A 96 14.09 17.29 3.17
N HIS A 97 13.94 18.24 4.10
CA HIS A 97 14.40 19.63 3.89
C HIS A 97 15.70 19.90 4.68
N PRO A 98 16.89 19.91 4.03
CA PRO A 98 18.15 20.02 4.76
C PRO A 98 18.38 21.39 5.43
N GLN A 99 17.82 22.47 4.86
CA GLN A 99 18.01 23.84 5.34
C GLN A 99 17.12 24.18 6.55
N ALA A 100 16.04 23.43 6.73
CA ALA A 100 15.14 23.51 7.87
C ALA A 100 14.69 22.07 8.14
N PRO A 101 15.48 21.26 8.88
CA PRO A 101 15.23 19.84 9.09
C PRO A 101 13.78 19.60 9.47
N ARG A 102 13.03 19.05 8.51
CA ARG A 102 11.62 18.70 8.64
C ARG A 102 11.24 17.76 7.51
N LEU A 103 10.19 16.99 7.73
CA LEU A 103 9.55 16.20 6.68
C LEU A 103 8.43 16.99 6.02
N ALA A 104 8.31 16.84 4.70
CA ALA A 104 7.04 17.03 4.02
C ALA A 104 6.54 15.68 3.46
N LEU A 105 5.29 15.36 3.78
CA LEU A 105 4.59 14.22 3.22
C LEU A 105 3.76 14.69 2.04
N ARG A 106 4.02 14.12 0.86
CA ARG A 106 3.29 14.42 -0.34
C ARG A 106 2.38 13.28 -0.72
N PHE A 107 1.07 13.51 -0.69
CA PHE A 107 0.05 12.52 -0.94
C PHE A 107 -0.48 12.62 -2.37
N ALA A 108 -0.66 11.47 -3.00
CA ALA A 108 -1.50 11.31 -4.19
C ALA A 108 -2.56 10.26 -3.90
N ALA A 109 -3.81 10.57 -4.23
CA ALA A 109 -4.89 9.63 -4.04
C ALA A 109 -6.08 9.88 -4.98
N MET A 110 -6.93 8.88 -5.12
CA MET A 110 -8.11 8.93 -5.98
C MET A 110 -9.29 9.57 -5.23
N ASP A 111 -9.38 10.91 -5.28
CA ASP A 111 -10.50 11.85 -4.93
C ASP A 111 -11.25 11.71 -3.57
N VAL A 112 -11.52 10.52 -3.05
CA VAL A 112 -12.34 10.28 -1.85
C VAL A 112 -11.54 10.14 -0.56
N SER A 113 -10.25 9.80 -0.64
CA SER A 113 -9.46 9.44 0.54
C SER A 113 -8.79 10.61 1.27
N LEU A 114 -8.80 11.83 0.73
CA LEU A 114 -8.13 13.02 1.32
C LEU A 114 -9.13 14.14 1.63
N ASN A 115 -10.22 13.79 2.29
CA ASN A 115 -11.21 14.75 2.79
C ASN A 115 -10.72 15.47 4.06
N ASP A 116 -11.45 16.50 4.49
CA ASP A 116 -11.11 17.32 5.66
C ASP A 116 -10.92 16.49 6.95
N THR A 117 -11.69 15.43 7.14
CA THR A 117 -11.55 14.54 8.30
C THR A 117 -10.18 13.84 8.32
N VAL A 118 -9.70 13.39 7.16
CA VAL A 118 -8.37 12.76 7.04
C VAL A 118 -7.27 13.80 7.25
N GLN A 119 -7.44 15.00 6.69
CA GLN A 119 -6.46 16.08 6.85
C GLN A 119 -6.33 16.51 8.32
N SER A 120 -7.44 16.73 9.03
CA SER A 120 -7.42 17.04 10.46
C SER A 120 -6.80 15.93 11.31
N ALA A 121 -7.04 14.65 10.96
CA ALA A 121 -6.40 13.54 11.65
C ALA A 121 -4.87 13.52 11.43
N LEU A 122 -4.40 13.78 10.21
CA LEU A 122 -2.96 13.87 9.91
C LEU A 122 -2.28 15.02 10.66
N GLU A 123 -2.96 16.17 10.78
CA GLU A 123 -2.48 17.31 11.57
C GLU A 123 -2.36 16.95 13.06
N GLU A 124 -3.38 16.29 13.63
CA GLU A 124 -3.34 15.79 15.01
C GLU A 124 -2.18 14.80 15.22
N TRP A 125 -1.97 13.88 14.28
CA TRP A 125 -0.88 12.91 14.36
C TRP A 125 0.49 13.57 14.21
N SER A 126 0.61 14.60 13.37
CA SER A 126 1.82 15.42 13.23
C SER A 126 2.22 16.05 14.57
N VAL A 127 1.24 16.57 15.32
CA VAL A 127 1.46 17.11 16.68
C VAL A 127 1.90 16.02 17.65
N ILE A 128 1.27 14.83 17.63
CA ILE A 128 1.63 13.71 18.50
C ILE A 128 3.07 13.25 18.23
N LEU A 129 3.47 13.12 16.95
CA LEU A 129 4.81 12.71 16.55
C LEU A 129 5.87 13.76 16.87
N SER A 130 5.55 15.05 16.70
CA SER A 130 6.41 16.17 17.13
C SER A 130 6.65 16.14 18.64
N ARG A 131 5.60 15.97 19.45
CA ARG A 131 5.73 15.82 20.91
C ARG A 131 6.57 14.60 21.29
N ALA A 132 6.40 13.47 20.59
CA ALA A 132 7.19 12.27 20.82
C ALA A 132 8.68 12.48 20.52
N ALA A 133 9.00 13.23 19.46
CA ALA A 133 10.37 13.60 19.10
C ALA A 133 11.02 14.52 20.16
N ILE A 134 10.30 15.55 20.61
CA ILE A 134 10.78 16.51 21.64
C ILE A 134 10.97 15.82 23.01
N GLY A 135 10.10 14.86 23.35
CA GLY A 135 10.12 14.18 24.64
C GLY A 135 11.44 13.47 24.98
N ASN A 136 12.27 13.16 23.99
CA ASN A 136 13.62 12.62 24.21
C ASN A 136 14.62 13.67 24.74
N GLY A 137 14.34 14.97 24.59
CA GLY A 137 15.23 16.08 24.97
C GLY A 137 14.70 17.00 26.10
N SER A 138 13.47 16.79 26.59
CA SER A 138 12.89 17.62 27.65
C SER A 138 13.43 17.24 29.04
N PRO A 139 13.85 18.20 29.89
CA PRO A 139 14.26 17.93 31.27
C PRO A 139 13.11 17.51 32.20
N LEU A 140 11.85 17.71 31.79
CA LEU A 140 10.66 17.14 32.43
C LEU A 140 9.88 16.31 31.40
N PRO A 141 9.98 14.97 31.43
CA PRO A 141 9.12 14.11 30.63
C PRO A 141 7.66 14.29 31.09
N ASP A 142 6.75 14.45 30.14
CA ASP A 142 5.31 14.31 30.41
C ASP A 142 5.02 12.83 30.67
N LEU A 143 5.23 12.39 31.92
CA LEU A 143 5.14 10.99 32.35
C LEU A 143 3.75 10.38 32.13
N LEU A 144 2.73 11.21 31.85
CA LEU A 144 1.36 10.78 31.62
C LEU A 144 1.01 10.66 30.12
N PHE A 145 1.85 11.17 29.22
CA PHE A 145 1.60 11.11 27.79
C PHE A 145 2.24 9.88 27.16
N ASP A 146 1.41 8.92 26.75
CA ASP A 146 1.81 7.83 25.87
C ASP A 146 1.53 8.22 24.40
N PRO A 147 2.57 8.62 23.62
CA PRO A 147 2.39 8.98 22.22
C PRO A 147 1.92 7.82 21.35
N VAL A 148 2.28 6.57 21.68
CA VAL A 148 1.83 5.39 20.94
C VAL A 148 0.34 5.23 21.13
N GLU A 149 -0.14 5.35 22.36
CA GLU A 149 -1.55 5.21 22.68
C GLU A 149 -2.40 6.35 22.12
N ALA A 150 -1.90 7.59 22.19
CA ALA A 150 -2.56 8.75 21.61
C ALA A 150 -2.71 8.60 20.08
N LEU A 151 -1.62 8.23 19.38
CA LEU A 151 -1.65 8.01 17.94
C LEU A 151 -2.57 6.83 17.60
N PHE A 152 -2.46 5.73 18.34
CA PHE A 152 -3.29 4.53 18.14
C PHE A 152 -4.78 4.84 18.29
N HIS A 153 -5.17 5.59 19.32
CA HIS A 153 -6.55 6.00 19.51
C HIS A 153 -7.08 6.83 18.32
N GLY A 154 -6.31 7.82 17.86
CA GLY A 154 -6.66 8.64 16.69
C GLY A 154 -6.79 7.80 15.41
N VAL A 155 -5.88 6.86 15.20
CA VAL A 155 -5.89 5.91 14.07
C VAL A 155 -7.14 5.03 14.10
N ILE A 156 -7.50 4.43 15.25
CA ILE A 156 -8.69 3.58 15.35
C ILE A 156 -9.96 4.40 15.13
N ARG A 157 -10.03 5.62 15.65
CA ARG A 157 -11.16 6.54 15.41
C ARG A 157 -11.35 6.82 13.92
N LEU A 158 -10.28 7.14 13.20
CA LEU A 158 -10.35 7.42 11.76
C LEU A 158 -10.73 6.17 10.95
N HIS A 159 -10.18 5.01 11.31
CA HIS A 159 -10.35 3.77 10.55
C HIS A 159 -11.48 2.87 11.01
N PHE A 160 -12.31 3.29 11.97
CA PHE A 160 -13.35 2.46 12.58
C PHE A 160 -14.22 1.75 11.53
N ARG A 161 -14.71 2.48 10.52
CA ARG A 161 -15.51 1.90 9.42
C ARG A 161 -14.74 0.90 8.57
N ARG A 162 -13.47 1.17 8.27
CA ARG A 162 -12.60 0.25 7.52
C ARG A 162 -12.31 -1.02 8.31
N LEU A 163 -12.13 -0.89 9.62
CA LEU A 163 -11.94 -2.02 10.53
C LEU A 163 -13.18 -2.91 10.59
N LEU A 164 -14.38 -2.34 10.68
CA LEU A 164 -15.63 -3.08 10.55
C LEU A 164 -15.69 -3.87 9.23
N ALA A 165 -15.29 -3.24 8.13
CA ALA A 165 -15.20 -3.91 6.84
C ALA A 165 -14.20 -5.06 6.83
N ARG A 166 -13.04 -4.87 7.46
CA ARG A 166 -11.99 -5.89 7.56
C ARG A 166 -12.42 -7.08 8.42
N LEU A 167 -13.15 -6.82 9.49
CA LEU A 167 -13.79 -7.83 10.33
C LEU A 167 -14.97 -8.52 9.63
N ARG A 168 -15.46 -7.95 8.52
CA ARG A 168 -16.73 -8.35 7.88
C ARG A 168 -17.87 -8.35 8.90
N SER A 169 -17.83 -7.38 9.80
CA SER A 169 -18.68 -7.33 10.97
C SER A 169 -20.14 -7.19 10.57
N SER A 170 -21.04 -7.77 11.37
CA SER A 170 -22.48 -7.55 11.26
C SER A 170 -22.86 -6.07 11.44
N LYS A 171 -22.03 -5.31 12.14
CA LYS A 171 -22.16 -3.86 12.37
C LYS A 171 -21.73 -3.01 11.18
N TRP A 172 -21.16 -3.62 10.14
CA TRP A 172 -20.70 -2.89 8.95
C TRP A 172 -21.84 -2.61 7.96
N ASN A 173 -22.08 -1.34 7.67
CA ASN A 173 -22.92 -0.93 6.54
C ASN A 173 -22.22 -1.23 5.21
N LYS A 174 -22.41 -2.47 4.73
CA LYS A 174 -21.76 -3.00 3.54
C LYS A 174 -22.20 -2.26 2.26
N PRO A 175 -21.26 -1.74 1.44
CA PRO A 175 -21.59 -1.13 0.15
C PRO A 175 -22.25 -2.12 -0.83
N LYS A 176 -23.16 -1.62 -1.68
CA LYS A 176 -23.90 -2.45 -2.66
C LYS A 176 -23.00 -3.29 -3.56
N TYR A 177 -21.88 -2.73 -4.02
CA TYR A 177 -20.94 -3.42 -4.90
C TYR A 177 -20.21 -4.59 -4.21
N LEU A 178 -20.21 -4.67 -2.88
CA LEU A 178 -19.68 -5.79 -2.10
C LEU A 178 -20.76 -6.74 -1.58
N SER A 179 -22.03 -6.53 -1.93
CA SER A 179 -23.16 -7.34 -1.42
C SER A 179 -23.00 -8.85 -1.63
N LYS A 180 -22.34 -9.26 -2.73
CA LYS A 180 -22.10 -10.67 -3.07
C LYS A 180 -20.87 -11.28 -2.37
N SER A 181 -20.01 -10.47 -1.76
CA SER A 181 -18.81 -10.91 -1.04
C SER A 181 -18.99 -10.85 0.48
N HIS A 182 -18.05 -11.42 1.23
CA HIS A 182 -17.99 -11.33 2.70
C HIS A 182 -19.27 -11.83 3.40
N LYS A 183 -19.69 -13.06 3.08
CA LYS A 183 -20.98 -13.64 3.52
C LYS A 183 -21.10 -13.87 5.04
N LYS A 184 -19.98 -13.90 5.76
CA LYS A 184 -19.91 -14.11 7.20
C LYS A 184 -18.81 -13.27 7.85
N PRO A 185 -18.95 -12.95 9.15
CA PRO A 185 -17.91 -12.30 9.94
C PRO A 185 -16.59 -13.08 9.96
N LEU A 186 -15.48 -12.38 10.13
CA LEU A 186 -14.13 -12.95 10.09
C LEU A 186 -13.88 -13.99 11.18
N TRP A 187 -14.47 -13.82 12.36
CA TRP A 187 -14.30 -14.79 13.46
C TRP A 187 -14.80 -16.19 13.09
N GLN A 188 -15.82 -16.29 12.23
CA GLN A 188 -16.34 -17.58 11.74
C GLN A 188 -15.39 -18.28 10.75
N ASP A 189 -14.30 -17.65 10.34
CA ASP A 189 -13.23 -18.31 9.59
C ASP A 189 -12.12 -18.89 10.47
N MET A 190 -12.13 -18.60 11.79
CA MET A 190 -11.13 -19.11 12.73
C MET A 190 -11.21 -20.63 12.88
N GLU A 191 -12.40 -21.23 12.83
CA GLU A 191 -12.56 -22.69 12.81
C GLU A 191 -11.85 -23.32 11.60
N GLY A 192 -11.95 -22.68 10.43
CA GLY A 192 -11.24 -23.09 9.24
C GLY A 192 -9.72 -23.03 9.40
N LEU A 193 -9.21 -21.98 10.07
CA LEU A 193 -7.79 -21.83 10.42
C LEU A 193 -7.34 -22.90 11.42
N ILE A 194 -8.11 -23.16 12.47
CA ILE A 194 -7.81 -24.20 13.48
C ILE A 194 -7.72 -25.57 12.80
N HIS A 195 -8.69 -25.89 11.95
CA HIS A 195 -8.67 -27.14 11.20
C HIS A 195 -7.45 -27.24 10.27
N ARG A 196 -6.97 -26.13 9.69
CA ARG A 196 -5.79 -26.12 8.80
C ARG A 196 -4.48 -26.37 9.55
N ALA A 197 -4.40 -26.04 10.83
CA ALA A 197 -3.25 -26.37 11.67
C ALA A 197 -2.97 -27.90 11.68
N GLN A 198 -4.01 -28.73 11.57
CA GLN A 198 -3.86 -30.19 11.56
C GLN A 198 -3.12 -30.73 10.34
N PHE A 199 -3.09 -29.99 9.23
CA PHE A 199 -2.47 -30.42 7.99
C PHE A 199 -1.04 -29.92 7.82
N VAL A 200 -0.68 -28.81 8.49
CA VAL A 200 0.65 -28.19 8.37
C VAL A 200 1.61 -28.54 9.53
N TYR A 201 1.08 -29.17 10.58
CA TYR A 201 1.86 -29.70 11.70
C TYR A 201 1.82 -31.22 11.73
N THR A 202 2.97 -31.85 11.98
CA THR A 202 3.06 -33.30 12.12
C THR A 202 2.63 -33.77 13.50
N LYS A 203 2.45 -35.09 13.66
CA LYS A 203 2.14 -35.71 14.98
C LYS A 203 3.20 -35.41 16.05
N LYS A 204 4.47 -35.24 15.65
CA LYS A 204 5.58 -34.93 16.56
C LYS A 204 5.52 -33.48 17.07
N GLU A 205 4.86 -32.60 16.34
CA GLU A 205 4.72 -31.17 16.65
C GLU A 205 3.38 -30.87 17.35
N LYS A 206 2.81 -31.85 18.07
CA LYS A 206 1.49 -31.72 18.72
C LYS A 206 1.43 -30.51 19.67
N ALA A 207 2.50 -30.21 20.40
CA ALA A 207 2.53 -29.07 21.33
C ALA A 207 2.40 -27.72 20.60
N SER A 208 3.15 -27.53 19.51
CA SER A 208 3.08 -26.32 18.67
C SER A 208 1.70 -26.16 18.04
N ARG A 209 1.14 -27.25 17.51
CA ARG A 209 -0.22 -27.26 16.96
C ARG A 209 -1.26 -26.83 18.01
N VAL A 210 -1.24 -27.43 19.20
CA VAL A 210 -2.19 -27.10 20.27
C VAL A 210 -2.06 -25.63 20.71
N LEU A 211 -0.84 -25.09 20.74
CA LEU A 211 -0.63 -23.67 21.04
C LEU A 211 -1.27 -22.77 19.95
N VAL A 212 -1.06 -23.08 18.67
CA VAL A 212 -1.69 -22.34 17.56
C VAL A 212 -3.22 -22.42 17.63
N GLU A 213 -3.77 -23.62 17.85
CA GLU A 213 -5.22 -23.83 17.99
C GLU A 213 -5.78 -23.01 19.16
N LYS A 214 -5.09 -22.98 20.31
CA LYS A 214 -5.47 -22.16 21.46
C LYS A 214 -5.46 -20.67 21.13
N LEU A 215 -4.38 -20.16 20.55
CA LEU A 215 -4.24 -18.74 20.21
C LEU A 215 -5.32 -18.28 19.21
N LEU A 216 -5.65 -19.13 18.23
CA LEU A 216 -6.75 -18.88 17.29
C LEU A 216 -8.11 -18.87 17.99
N GLY A 217 -8.35 -19.80 18.91
CA GLY A 217 -9.56 -19.85 19.73
C GLY A 217 -9.73 -18.60 20.60
N ASP A 218 -8.68 -18.21 21.32
CA ASP A 218 -8.67 -17.01 22.16
C ASP A 218 -8.98 -15.75 21.33
N LEU A 219 -8.37 -15.60 20.15
CA LEU A 219 -8.64 -14.47 19.25
C LEU A 219 -10.08 -14.51 18.67
N ALA A 220 -10.59 -15.70 18.36
CA ALA A 220 -11.97 -15.87 17.89
C ALA A 220 -12.97 -15.35 18.94
N THR A 221 -12.75 -15.67 20.22
CA THR A 221 -13.58 -15.17 21.33
C THR A 221 -13.56 -13.65 21.44
N VAL A 222 -12.40 -13.00 21.28
CA VAL A 222 -12.31 -11.53 21.27
C VAL A 222 -13.15 -10.93 20.14
N TYR A 223 -13.06 -11.49 18.93
CA TYR A 223 -13.80 -10.97 17.78
C TYR A 223 -15.30 -11.22 17.90
N GLU A 224 -15.70 -12.40 18.39
CA GLU A 224 -17.10 -12.74 18.64
C GLU A 224 -17.71 -11.81 19.71
N THR A 225 -16.95 -11.52 20.77
CA THR A 225 -17.36 -10.57 21.82
C THR A 225 -17.63 -9.18 21.23
N PHE A 226 -16.76 -8.70 20.33
CA PHE A 226 -16.96 -7.43 19.64
C PHE A 226 -18.25 -7.39 18.80
N GLU A 227 -18.61 -8.49 18.12
CA GLU A 227 -19.86 -8.57 17.33
C GLU A 227 -21.10 -8.40 18.20
N HIS A 228 -21.06 -8.87 19.45
CA HIS A 228 -22.18 -8.84 20.37
C HIS A 228 -22.14 -7.68 21.38
N ALA A 229 -21.06 -6.89 21.40
CA ALA A 229 -20.93 -5.75 22.29
C ALA A 229 -21.98 -4.66 21.97
N LEU A 230 -22.64 -4.15 23.02
CA LEU A 230 -23.61 -3.04 22.94
C LEU A 230 -23.07 -1.72 23.54
N GLY A 231 -21.83 -1.74 24.04
CA GLY A 231 -21.20 -0.64 24.77
C GLY A 231 -20.33 0.27 23.90
N ASP A 232 -19.21 0.74 24.47
CA ASP A 232 -18.24 1.59 23.78
C ASP A 232 -17.51 0.81 22.68
N GLU A 233 -18.05 0.85 21.47
CA GLU A 233 -17.50 0.11 20.33
C GLU A 233 -16.08 0.54 19.97
N LEU A 234 -15.69 1.79 20.26
CA LEU A 234 -14.35 2.27 19.94
C LEU A 234 -13.31 1.60 20.83
N THR A 235 -13.60 1.48 22.13
CA THR A 235 -12.75 0.76 23.09
C THR A 235 -12.68 -0.73 22.75
N GLU A 236 -13.80 -1.35 22.41
CA GLU A 236 -13.84 -2.76 21.98
C GLU A 236 -13.04 -2.97 20.68
N MET A 237 -13.13 -2.05 19.72
CA MET A 237 -12.34 -2.09 18.49
C MET A 237 -10.84 -1.97 18.77
N LYS A 238 -10.44 -1.11 19.71
CA LYS A 238 -9.04 -1.02 20.16
C LYS A 238 -8.58 -2.37 20.71
N GLN A 239 -9.39 -3.03 21.54
CA GLN A 239 -9.07 -4.34 22.09
C GLN A 239 -8.92 -5.40 21.00
N VAL A 240 -9.82 -5.42 20.01
CA VAL A 240 -9.73 -6.30 18.82
C VAL A 240 -8.40 -6.11 18.11
N VAL A 241 -7.99 -4.87 17.85
CA VAL A 241 -6.74 -4.57 17.15
C VAL A 241 -5.51 -4.93 17.99
N LEU A 242 -5.52 -4.66 19.29
CA LEU A 242 -4.44 -5.03 20.22
C LEU A 242 -4.26 -6.54 20.28
N SER A 243 -5.34 -7.30 20.51
CA SER A 243 -5.30 -8.77 20.53
C SER A 243 -4.85 -9.35 19.18
N SER A 244 -5.24 -8.73 18.06
CA SER A 244 -4.77 -9.13 16.73
C SER A 244 -3.26 -8.92 16.57
N PHE A 245 -2.74 -7.82 17.11
CA PHE A 245 -1.32 -7.50 17.09
C PHE A 245 -0.49 -8.46 17.96
N GLU A 246 -0.93 -8.73 19.19
CA GLU A 246 -0.29 -9.71 20.08
C GLU A 246 -0.28 -11.11 19.47
N PHE A 247 -1.44 -11.56 18.96
CA PHE A 247 -1.58 -12.81 18.23
C PHE A 247 -0.58 -12.91 17.08
N SER A 248 -0.58 -11.90 16.19
CA SER A 248 0.29 -11.90 15.00
C SER A 248 1.78 -11.75 15.32
N SER A 249 2.11 -11.27 16.53
CA SER A 249 3.50 -11.08 16.97
C SER A 249 4.10 -12.35 17.57
N THR A 250 3.27 -13.33 17.95
CA THR A 250 3.70 -14.58 18.57
C THR A 250 4.46 -15.47 17.60
N VAL A 251 5.58 -16.05 18.05
CA VAL A 251 6.45 -16.93 17.23
C VAL A 251 5.68 -18.10 16.62
N ALA A 252 4.78 -18.73 17.38
CA ALA A 252 3.95 -19.84 16.90
C ALA A 252 3.03 -19.46 15.73
N ILE A 253 2.46 -18.25 15.75
CA ILE A 253 1.59 -17.77 14.67
C ILE A 253 2.39 -17.36 13.43
N LYS A 254 3.59 -16.79 13.63
CA LYS A 254 4.52 -16.53 12.52
C LYS A 254 4.92 -17.83 11.83
N ASP A 255 5.34 -18.85 12.59
CA ASP A 255 5.63 -20.18 12.04
C ASP A 255 4.41 -20.78 11.32
N TYR A 256 3.21 -20.67 11.90
CA TYR A 256 2.00 -21.15 11.25
C TYR A 256 1.73 -20.48 9.90
N LEU A 257 1.92 -19.15 9.81
CA LEU A 257 1.79 -18.42 8.55
C LEU A 257 2.77 -18.93 7.50
N LEU A 258 4.07 -19.05 7.84
CA LEU A 258 5.11 -19.49 6.91
C LEU A 258 4.81 -20.90 6.36
N ARG A 259 4.32 -21.80 7.22
CA ARG A 259 3.91 -23.15 6.82
C ARG A 259 2.69 -23.13 5.90
N LEU A 260 1.71 -22.29 6.21
CA LEU A 260 0.52 -22.15 5.39
C LEU A 260 0.87 -21.60 3.99
N GLU A 261 1.78 -20.63 3.92
CA GLU A 261 2.32 -20.09 2.66
C GLU A 261 3.06 -21.16 1.86
N SER A 262 3.95 -21.91 2.53
CA SER A 262 4.68 -23.02 1.91
C SER A 262 3.74 -24.12 1.40
N SER A 263 2.55 -24.27 2.00
CA SER A 263 1.55 -25.26 1.61
C SER A 263 0.70 -24.85 0.41
N VAL A 264 0.68 -23.57 0.05
CA VAL A 264 -0.15 -23.05 -1.04
C VAL A 264 0.45 -23.39 -2.41
N GLY A 265 1.77 -23.53 -2.55
CA GLY A 265 2.42 -23.96 -3.80
C GLY A 265 1.98 -23.19 -5.05
N ALA A 266 2.22 -23.75 -6.24
CA ALA A 266 1.81 -23.13 -7.51
C ALA A 266 0.31 -23.32 -7.84
N LYS A 267 -0.36 -24.31 -7.22
CA LYS A 267 -1.79 -24.61 -7.42
C LYS A 267 -2.44 -24.92 -6.06
N PRO A 268 -2.72 -23.89 -5.24
CA PRO A 268 -3.30 -24.12 -3.92
C PRO A 268 -4.73 -24.64 -4.01
N THR A 269 -5.09 -25.49 -3.03
CA THR A 269 -6.50 -25.81 -2.83
C THR A 269 -7.26 -24.55 -2.41
N PRO A 270 -8.53 -24.36 -2.83
CA PRO A 270 -9.34 -23.21 -2.43
C PRO A 270 -9.39 -23.00 -0.91
N GLN A 271 -9.35 -24.09 -0.15
CA GLN A 271 -9.39 -24.08 1.31
C GLN A 271 -8.09 -23.56 1.94
N MET A 272 -6.92 -23.92 1.41
CA MET A 272 -5.63 -23.38 1.85
C MET A 272 -5.52 -21.90 1.50
N ALA A 273 -5.88 -21.54 0.27
CA ALA A 273 -5.89 -20.14 -0.17
C ALA A 273 -6.84 -19.28 0.68
N SER A 274 -8.03 -19.79 1.02
CA SER A 274 -8.97 -19.10 1.91
C SER A 274 -8.43 -18.95 3.33
N ALA A 275 -7.79 -19.98 3.88
CA ALA A 275 -7.16 -19.91 5.20
C ALA A 275 -6.05 -18.85 5.22
N LEU A 276 -5.17 -18.84 4.22
CA LEU A 276 -4.11 -17.85 4.12
C LEU A 276 -4.70 -16.43 4.04
N LYS A 277 -5.74 -16.21 3.21
CA LYS A 277 -6.44 -14.93 3.11
C LYS A 277 -7.00 -14.47 4.46
N SER A 278 -7.62 -15.36 5.24
CA SER A 278 -8.12 -15.04 6.58
C SER A 278 -7.01 -14.65 7.55
N LEU A 279 -5.88 -15.38 7.54
CA LEU A 279 -4.74 -15.06 8.40
C LEU A 279 -4.10 -13.72 8.02
N ARG A 280 -3.97 -13.43 6.72
CA ARG A 280 -3.52 -12.11 6.24
C ARG A 280 -4.47 -10.98 6.61
N GLN A 281 -5.77 -11.26 6.64
CA GLN A 281 -6.75 -10.28 7.07
C GLN A 281 -6.57 -9.89 8.55
N ILE A 282 -6.26 -10.85 9.41
CA ILE A 282 -5.90 -10.59 10.82
C ILE A 282 -4.64 -9.74 10.90
N GLN A 283 -3.62 -10.03 10.08
CA GLN A 283 -2.40 -9.22 10.04
C GLN A 283 -2.64 -7.76 9.63
N LYS A 284 -3.61 -7.50 8.73
CA LYS A 284 -4.03 -6.14 8.37
C LYS A 284 -4.77 -5.43 9.50
N ILE A 285 -5.52 -6.15 10.32
CA ILE A 285 -6.16 -5.55 11.50
C ILE A 285 -5.08 -5.18 12.52
N ALA A 286 -4.14 -6.10 12.77
CA ALA A 286 -2.98 -5.89 13.63
C ALA A 286 -2.08 -4.71 13.19
N SER A 287 -2.00 -4.42 11.88
CA SER A 287 -1.07 -3.42 11.35
C SER A 287 -1.32 -2.02 11.91
N TYR A 288 -2.55 -1.68 12.29
CA TYR A 288 -2.85 -0.36 12.86
C TYR A 288 -2.08 -0.09 14.15
N ARG A 289 -1.94 -1.09 15.04
CA ARG A 289 -1.11 -0.95 16.24
C ARG A 289 0.38 -0.88 15.88
N ARG A 290 0.83 -1.68 14.90
CA ARG A 290 2.23 -1.68 14.44
C ARG A 290 2.65 -0.32 13.91
N MET A 291 1.84 0.27 13.03
CA MET A 291 2.08 1.60 12.45
C MET A 291 2.18 2.66 13.55
N SER A 292 1.30 2.64 14.56
CA SER A 292 1.39 3.58 15.68
C SER A 292 2.69 3.43 16.49
N ILE A 293 3.13 2.20 16.77
CA ILE A 293 4.41 1.94 17.46
C ILE A 293 5.59 2.42 16.59
N SER A 294 5.56 2.06 15.32
CA SER A 294 6.63 2.33 14.36
C SER A 294 6.83 3.83 14.12
N LEU A 295 5.78 4.56 13.77
CA LEU A 295 5.88 6.01 13.52
C LEU A 295 6.41 6.75 14.75
N VAL A 296 5.96 6.39 15.96
CA VAL A 296 6.46 7.00 17.20
C VAL A 296 7.92 6.63 17.46
N LYS A 297 8.31 5.37 17.20
CA LYS A 297 9.70 4.94 17.30
C LYS A 297 10.59 5.73 16.33
N ILE A 298 10.19 5.85 15.07
CA ILE A 298 10.94 6.58 14.04
C ILE A 298 11.03 8.07 14.39
N ALA A 299 9.94 8.69 14.87
CA ALA A 299 9.96 10.07 15.33
C ALA A 299 10.95 10.31 16.49
N LYS A 300 11.11 9.31 17.38
CA LYS A 300 12.10 9.35 18.47
C LYS A 300 13.54 9.10 17.98
N GLU A 301 13.74 8.28 16.96
CA GLU A 301 15.05 7.97 16.37
C GLU A 301 15.58 9.09 15.48
N TYR A 302 14.70 9.83 14.81
CA TYR A 302 15.03 10.94 13.91
C TYR A 302 14.37 12.26 14.33
N PRO A 303 14.56 12.73 15.58
CA PRO A 303 13.76 13.81 16.16
C PRO A 303 13.84 15.12 15.37
N CYS A 304 15.01 15.44 14.80
CA CYS A 304 15.22 16.65 14.00
C CYS A 304 14.30 16.74 12.78
N LEU A 305 13.72 15.64 12.31
CA LEU A 305 12.80 15.61 11.17
C LEU A 305 11.32 15.81 11.58
N PHE A 306 10.99 15.62 12.87
CA PHE A 306 9.62 15.64 13.40
C PHE A 306 9.35 16.76 14.40
N GLU A 307 10.36 17.30 15.07
CA GLU A 307 10.23 18.36 16.10
C GLU A 307 9.42 19.56 15.61
N GLY A 308 9.69 20.05 14.39
CA GLY A 308 8.97 21.16 13.78
C GLY A 308 7.59 20.83 13.22
N GLY A 309 7.10 19.60 13.44
CA GLY A 309 5.92 19.05 12.80
C GLY A 309 6.19 18.63 11.35
N ILE A 310 5.21 17.92 10.80
CA ILE A 310 5.22 17.41 9.43
C ILE A 310 4.44 18.37 8.53
N THR A 311 5.03 18.77 7.40
CA THR A 311 4.32 19.50 6.35
C THR A 311 3.49 18.52 5.52
N LEU A 312 2.19 18.79 5.35
CA LEU A 312 1.29 17.95 4.56
C LEU A 312 1.03 18.62 3.20
N ALA A 313 1.26 17.91 2.11
CA ALA A 313 1.04 18.40 0.75
C ALA A 313 0.23 17.41 -0.07
N TYR A 314 -0.80 17.89 -0.77
CA TYR A 314 -1.73 17.04 -1.50
C TYR A 314 -1.68 17.33 -3.00
N LEU A 315 -1.52 16.30 -3.83
CA LEU A 315 -1.60 16.45 -5.27
C LEU A 315 -3.06 16.49 -5.74
N THR A 316 -3.33 17.38 -6.69
CA THR A 316 -4.58 17.38 -7.43
C THR A 316 -4.62 16.17 -8.36
N PRO A 317 -5.64 15.30 -8.26
CA PRO A 317 -5.75 14.13 -9.11
C PRO A 317 -6.07 14.50 -10.56
N TYR A 318 -5.70 13.62 -11.48
CA TYR A 318 -6.06 13.76 -12.88
C TYR A 318 -7.51 13.33 -13.16
N GLN A 319 -8.07 13.85 -14.24
CA GLN A 319 -9.34 13.41 -14.80
C GLN A 319 -9.21 11.98 -15.35
N SER A 320 -10.33 11.27 -15.44
CA SER A 320 -10.39 10.01 -16.18
C SER A 320 -10.45 10.27 -17.68
N VAL A 321 -9.88 9.38 -18.47
CA VAL A 321 -9.89 9.44 -19.93
C VAL A 321 -10.87 8.40 -20.48
N PRO A 322 -11.84 8.75 -21.34
CA PRO A 322 -12.70 7.76 -21.98
C PRO A 322 -11.92 6.77 -22.85
N THR A 323 -12.34 5.50 -22.84
CA THR A 323 -11.82 4.46 -23.74
C THR A 323 -12.97 3.59 -24.26
N THR A 324 -12.79 3.05 -25.46
CA THR A 324 -13.62 1.98 -26.03
C THR A 324 -12.88 0.64 -26.08
N ILE A 325 -11.64 0.60 -25.60
CA ILE A 325 -10.77 -0.57 -25.57
C ILE A 325 -10.55 -0.93 -24.10
N GLY A 326 -11.21 -2.00 -23.67
CA GLY A 326 -11.08 -2.61 -22.36
C GLY A 326 -11.45 -4.10 -22.46
N TYR A 327 -10.90 -4.90 -21.57
CA TYR A 327 -11.16 -6.34 -21.48
C TYR A 327 -12.62 -6.59 -21.09
N GLU A 328 -13.13 -5.80 -20.15
CA GLU A 328 -14.51 -5.85 -19.70
C GLU A 328 -15.35 -4.74 -20.34
N GLU A 329 -16.61 -5.02 -20.69
CA GLU A 329 -17.51 -4.05 -21.32
C GLU A 329 -17.73 -2.78 -20.46
N TRP A 330 -17.60 -2.90 -19.14
CA TRP A 330 -17.75 -1.79 -18.20
C TRP A 330 -16.49 -0.93 -18.05
N ALA A 331 -15.33 -1.38 -18.56
CA ALA A 331 -14.04 -0.68 -18.49
C ALA A 331 -13.97 0.47 -19.52
N THR A 332 -14.85 1.46 -19.38
CA THR A 332 -15.06 2.56 -20.35
C THR A 332 -14.21 3.79 -20.08
N THR A 333 -13.39 3.77 -19.03
CA THR A 333 -12.51 4.89 -18.68
C THR A 333 -11.17 4.40 -18.15
N CYS A 334 -10.17 5.27 -18.26
CA CYS A 334 -8.81 5.03 -17.83
C CYS A 334 -8.36 6.10 -16.84
N HIS A 335 -7.42 5.72 -15.98
CA HIS A 335 -7.04 6.47 -14.80
C HIS A 335 -5.52 6.55 -14.65
N VAL A 336 -5.04 7.72 -14.23
CA VAL A 336 -3.65 7.90 -13.79
C VAL A 336 -3.56 7.46 -12.34
N HIS A 337 -2.88 6.34 -12.09
CA HIS A 337 -2.69 5.79 -10.74
C HIS A 337 -1.83 6.70 -9.86
N ALA A 338 -2.04 6.66 -8.54
CA ALA A 338 -1.42 7.57 -7.57
C ALA A 338 0.12 7.57 -7.64
N GLU A 339 0.73 6.42 -7.90
CA GLU A 339 2.18 6.25 -8.04
C GLU A 339 2.72 7.01 -9.26
N VAL A 340 1.98 6.98 -10.37
CA VAL A 340 2.31 7.75 -11.58
C VAL A 340 2.16 9.25 -11.31
N GLN A 341 1.12 9.66 -10.56
CA GLN A 341 0.91 11.07 -10.22
C GLN A 341 2.10 11.66 -9.46
N LEU A 342 2.64 10.92 -8.47
CA LEU A 342 3.82 11.34 -7.72
C LEU A 342 5.07 11.37 -8.62
N ALA A 343 5.31 10.34 -9.42
CA ALA A 343 6.47 10.32 -10.31
C ALA A 343 6.48 11.50 -11.30
N VAL A 344 5.34 11.76 -11.96
CA VAL A 344 5.14 12.89 -12.86
C VAL A 344 5.36 14.23 -12.15
N HIS A 345 4.84 14.37 -10.93
CA HIS A 345 5.05 15.58 -10.13
C HIS A 345 6.53 15.86 -9.89
N TYR A 346 7.28 14.86 -9.45
CA TYR A 346 8.71 15.03 -9.21
C TYR A 346 9.52 15.21 -10.49
N ASP A 347 9.05 14.70 -11.61
CA ASP A 347 9.66 14.95 -12.91
C ASP A 347 9.49 16.40 -13.36
N LEU A 348 8.29 16.97 -13.21
CA LEU A 348 8.02 18.38 -13.48
C LEU A 348 8.82 19.31 -12.55
N ILE A 349 8.87 19.01 -11.25
CA ILE A 349 9.73 19.78 -10.33
C ILE A 349 11.20 19.58 -10.67
N SER A 350 11.59 18.42 -11.21
CA SER A 350 12.99 18.16 -11.53
C SER A 350 13.56 19.07 -12.60
N GLN A 351 12.71 19.61 -13.48
CA GLN A 351 13.07 20.63 -14.46
C GLN A 351 13.41 21.98 -13.82
N GLN A 352 12.94 22.23 -12.59
CA GLN A 352 13.20 23.47 -11.86
C GLN A 352 14.61 23.41 -11.22
N LYS A 353 15.44 24.43 -11.48
CA LYS A 353 16.87 24.44 -11.12
C LYS A 353 17.15 24.54 -9.61
N GLN A 354 16.17 24.87 -8.78
CA GLN A 354 16.35 25.05 -7.33
C GLN A 354 15.40 24.13 -6.57
N ARG A 355 15.96 23.13 -5.87
CA ARG A 355 15.20 22.28 -4.94
C ARG A 355 15.61 22.62 -3.52
N LEU A 356 14.63 22.95 -2.69
CA LEU A 356 14.80 23.19 -1.25
C LEU A 356 14.66 21.90 -0.42
N PHE A 357 14.57 20.75 -1.09
CA PHE A 357 14.40 19.43 -0.48
C PHE A 357 15.16 18.36 -1.25
N LEU A 358 15.47 17.26 -0.57
CA LEU A 358 15.99 16.04 -1.16
C LEU A 358 14.85 15.28 -1.83
N LYS A 359 15.04 14.93 -3.11
CA LYS A 359 14.05 14.15 -3.85
C LYS A 359 13.79 12.83 -3.10
N PRO A 360 12.52 12.42 -2.93
CA PRO A 360 12.21 11.09 -2.42
C PRO A 360 12.86 10.02 -3.28
N ARG A 361 13.38 8.99 -2.65
CA ARG A 361 13.99 7.82 -3.32
C ARG A 361 12.96 6.73 -3.54
N THR A 362 11.81 6.82 -2.90
CA THR A 362 10.75 5.83 -3.03
C THR A 362 9.35 6.42 -2.96
N ILE A 363 8.37 5.60 -3.34
CA ILE A 363 6.94 5.87 -3.24
C ILE A 363 6.34 4.85 -2.26
N GLY A 364 5.82 5.33 -1.14
CA GLY A 364 5.01 4.54 -0.23
C GLY A 364 3.62 4.28 -0.81
N ILE A 365 3.09 3.09 -0.60
CA ILE A 365 1.87 2.62 -1.28
C ILE A 365 0.92 1.89 -0.34
N SER A 366 -0.34 2.30 -0.34
CA SER A 366 -1.41 1.71 0.50
C SER A 366 -1.80 0.28 0.08
N LYS A 367 -1.46 -0.09 -1.15
CA LYS A 367 -1.61 -1.40 -1.79
C LYS A 367 -0.34 -1.64 -2.61
N SER A 368 0.08 -2.90 -2.80
CA SER A 368 1.25 -3.20 -3.63
C SER A 368 1.07 -2.65 -5.06
N LEU A 369 2.16 -2.41 -5.78
CA LEU A 369 2.09 -1.88 -7.14
C LEU A 369 1.31 -2.84 -8.04
N CYS A 370 0.43 -2.32 -8.89
CA CYS A 370 -0.09 -3.11 -10.00
C CYS A 370 1.04 -3.42 -10.99
N TYR A 371 0.82 -4.36 -11.90
CA TYR A 371 1.80 -4.73 -12.92
C TYR A 371 2.30 -3.49 -13.68
N LEU A 372 1.40 -2.61 -14.12
CA LEU A 372 1.78 -1.43 -14.91
C LEU A 372 2.50 -0.36 -14.09
N CYS A 373 2.09 -0.09 -12.84
CA CYS A 373 2.83 0.81 -11.96
C CYS A 373 4.23 0.26 -11.65
N TYR A 374 4.36 -1.06 -11.43
CA TYR A 374 5.65 -1.71 -11.24
C TYR A 374 6.56 -1.55 -12.46
N ARG A 375 6.06 -1.90 -13.64
CA ARG A 375 6.80 -1.79 -14.90
C ARG A 375 7.17 -0.33 -15.23
N PHE A 376 6.26 0.61 -14.96
CA PHE A 376 6.52 2.04 -15.06
C PHE A 376 7.67 2.47 -14.14
N LEU A 377 7.63 2.13 -12.85
CA LEU A 377 8.69 2.52 -11.92
C LEU A 377 10.04 1.86 -12.25
N LEU A 378 10.02 0.62 -12.73
CA LEU A 378 11.22 -0.10 -13.18
C LEU A 378 11.86 0.60 -14.39
N ALA A 379 11.09 0.97 -15.41
CA ALA A 379 11.60 1.69 -16.58
C ALA A 379 11.96 3.16 -16.27
N HIS A 380 11.23 3.79 -15.36
CA HIS A 380 11.47 5.17 -14.92
C HIS A 380 12.75 5.30 -14.08
N GLN A 381 13.06 4.27 -13.27
CA GLN A 381 14.26 4.14 -12.43
C GLN A 381 14.50 5.23 -11.38
N GLY A 382 13.62 6.23 -11.28
CA GLY A 382 13.75 7.34 -10.33
C GLY A 382 13.25 7.03 -8.92
N PHE A 383 12.61 5.88 -8.69
CA PHE A 383 12.06 5.47 -7.40
C PHE A 383 12.25 3.96 -7.20
N PHE A 384 12.49 3.54 -5.96
CA PHE A 384 12.56 2.13 -5.60
C PHE A 384 11.15 1.47 -5.63
N PRO A 385 10.93 0.42 -6.44
CA PRO A 385 9.64 -0.27 -6.49
C PRO A 385 9.56 -1.36 -5.41
N SER A 386 9.16 -1.00 -4.18
CA SER A 386 9.27 -1.89 -3.02
C SER A 386 8.50 -3.21 -3.11
N ARG A 387 7.34 -3.24 -3.77
CA ARG A 387 6.53 -4.46 -3.90
C ARG A 387 5.50 -4.35 -5.02
N THR A 388 5.16 -5.49 -5.63
CA THR A 388 4.08 -5.60 -6.62
C THR A 388 3.14 -6.75 -6.26
N HIS A 389 1.84 -6.58 -6.54
CA HIS A 389 0.90 -7.70 -6.55
C HIS A 389 0.76 -8.31 -7.95
N GLY A 390 1.37 -7.73 -8.99
CA GLY A 390 1.44 -8.32 -10.33
C GLY A 390 0.12 -8.41 -11.12
N ARG A 391 -1.00 -7.90 -10.57
CA ARG A 391 -2.27 -7.79 -11.30
C ARG A 391 -2.23 -6.61 -12.27
N LEU A 392 -2.66 -6.85 -13.50
CA LEU A 392 -2.86 -5.91 -14.58
C LEU A 392 -4.21 -5.20 -14.42
N TYR A 393 -4.23 -3.90 -14.71
CA TYR A 393 -5.45 -3.11 -14.84
C TYR A 393 -5.37 -2.39 -16.19
N ASP A 394 -6.13 -2.86 -17.17
CA ASP A 394 -6.25 -2.28 -18.52
C ASP A 394 -6.77 -0.83 -18.53
N GLN A 395 -7.46 -0.40 -17.47
CA GLN A 395 -7.90 0.98 -17.22
C GLN A 395 -6.76 1.93 -16.80
N TRP A 396 -5.50 1.60 -17.02
CA TRP A 396 -4.36 2.45 -16.67
C TRP A 396 -4.01 3.43 -17.81
N THR A 397 -3.43 4.60 -17.48
CA THR A 397 -2.86 5.54 -18.46
C THR A 397 -1.77 6.43 -17.86
N LEU A 398 -1.02 7.11 -18.73
CA LEU A 398 -0.04 8.15 -18.38
C LEU A 398 -0.55 9.53 -18.81
N PRO A 399 -0.26 10.60 -18.03
CA PRO A 399 -0.52 11.96 -18.46
C PRO A 399 0.44 12.39 -19.57
N ASP A 400 -0.09 13.07 -20.58
CA ASP A 400 0.62 13.65 -21.72
C ASP A 400 0.47 15.17 -21.68
N LEU A 401 1.45 15.82 -21.05
CA LEU A 401 1.33 17.19 -20.58
C LEU A 401 2.09 18.18 -21.47
N ALA A 402 1.51 19.36 -21.70
CA ALA A 402 2.18 20.49 -22.35
C ALA A 402 3.43 20.93 -21.57
N GLU A 403 3.41 20.76 -20.26
CA GLU A 403 4.49 21.10 -19.32
C GLU A 403 5.71 20.18 -19.43
N PHE A 404 5.62 19.05 -20.14
CA PHE A 404 6.78 18.21 -20.40
C PHE A 404 7.74 18.92 -21.35
N ASP A 405 9.02 18.97 -20.96
CA ASP A 405 10.08 19.34 -21.89
C ASP A 405 10.40 18.15 -22.80
N GLU A 406 11.17 18.40 -23.85
CA GLU A 406 11.53 17.35 -24.82
C GLU A 406 12.29 16.17 -24.17
N ALA A 407 13.02 16.42 -23.08
CA ALA A 407 13.74 15.38 -22.35
C ALA A 407 12.77 14.44 -21.61
N ILE A 408 11.77 14.98 -20.91
CA ILE A 408 10.72 14.18 -20.28
C ILE A 408 9.93 13.41 -21.33
N VAL A 409 9.51 14.06 -22.42
CA VAL A 409 8.76 13.38 -23.50
C VAL A 409 9.52 12.19 -24.04
N LYS A 410 10.80 12.40 -24.39
CA LYS A 410 11.67 11.32 -24.88
C LYS A 410 11.77 10.19 -23.86
N ARG A 411 11.91 10.50 -22.58
CA ARG A 411 11.96 9.49 -21.52
C ARG A 411 10.65 8.73 -21.39
N TYR A 412 9.50 9.39 -21.42
CA TYR A 412 8.18 8.74 -21.31
C TYR A 412 7.85 7.90 -22.54
N ARG A 413 8.27 8.31 -23.74
CA ARG A 413 8.21 7.48 -24.95
C ARG A 413 9.01 6.19 -24.79
N ASN A 414 10.22 6.26 -24.22
CA ASN A 414 11.02 5.08 -23.95
C ASN A 414 10.38 4.19 -22.88
N ILE A 415 9.85 4.76 -21.79
CA ILE A 415 9.13 4.01 -20.75
C ILE A 415 7.94 3.26 -21.36
N LEU A 416 7.13 3.93 -22.19
CA LEU A 416 5.98 3.29 -22.84
C LEU A 416 6.42 2.14 -23.74
N LYS A 417 7.47 2.35 -24.53
CA LYS A 417 8.06 1.30 -25.38
C LYS A 417 8.54 0.11 -24.55
N ASP A 418 9.28 0.34 -23.48
CA ASP A 418 9.78 -0.73 -22.60
C ASP A 418 8.62 -1.52 -21.95
N ILE A 419 7.56 -0.83 -21.53
CA ILE A 419 6.36 -1.50 -20.99
C ILE A 419 5.71 -2.38 -22.06
N ASP A 420 5.49 -1.84 -23.26
CA ASP A 420 4.85 -2.50 -24.39
C ASP A 420 5.62 -3.74 -24.88
N GLU A 421 6.94 -3.64 -25.01
CA GLU A 421 7.80 -4.76 -25.42
C GLU A 421 7.67 -5.95 -24.48
N GLU A 422 7.64 -5.71 -23.17
CA GLU A 422 7.45 -6.76 -22.18
C GLU A 422 6.00 -7.26 -22.11
N VAL A 423 5.01 -6.39 -22.35
CA VAL A 423 3.61 -6.83 -22.51
C VAL A 423 3.54 -7.82 -23.67
N GLY A 424 4.17 -7.52 -24.81
CA GLY A 424 4.34 -8.44 -25.92
C GLY A 424 5.06 -9.73 -25.50
N ARG A 425 6.21 -9.61 -24.81
CA ARG A 425 6.99 -10.77 -24.34
C ARG A 425 6.18 -11.68 -23.43
N HIS A 426 5.47 -11.15 -22.44
CA HIS A 426 4.61 -11.95 -21.57
C HIS A 426 3.42 -12.54 -22.32
N THR A 427 2.83 -11.79 -23.25
CA THR A 427 1.75 -12.29 -24.10
C THR A 427 2.23 -13.50 -24.91
N GLU A 428 3.44 -13.48 -25.46
CA GLU A 428 3.99 -14.58 -26.27
C GLU A 428 4.46 -15.79 -25.44
N ASN A 429 5.09 -15.55 -24.29
CA ASN A 429 5.84 -16.59 -23.56
C ASN A 429 5.11 -17.14 -22.33
N GLU A 430 4.18 -16.40 -21.73
CA GLU A 430 3.43 -16.93 -20.59
C GLU A 430 2.48 -18.03 -21.10
N PRO A 431 2.49 -19.23 -20.49
CA PRO A 431 1.44 -20.20 -20.77
C PRO A 431 0.09 -19.57 -20.39
N GLU A 432 -1.01 -20.11 -20.91
CA GLU A 432 -2.36 -19.82 -20.39
C GLU A 432 -2.42 -20.29 -18.93
N LEU A 433 -1.95 -19.44 -18.02
CA LEU A 433 -1.78 -19.69 -16.62
C LEU A 433 -2.87 -18.95 -15.87
N TRP A 434 -3.78 -19.72 -15.29
CA TRP A 434 -4.79 -19.19 -14.40
C TRP A 434 -4.17 -18.94 -13.02
N ARG A 435 -3.49 -17.81 -12.86
CA ARG A 435 -2.99 -17.36 -11.55
C ARG A 435 -4.16 -16.87 -10.70
N ILE A 436 -4.08 -17.17 -9.40
CA ILE A 436 -5.09 -16.74 -8.44
C ILE A 436 -4.97 -15.25 -8.23
N GLU A 437 -6.11 -14.57 -8.15
CA GLU A 437 -6.12 -13.15 -7.85
C GLU A 437 -5.37 -12.85 -6.54
N PRO A 438 -4.29 -12.05 -6.62
CA PRO A 438 -3.40 -11.81 -5.51
C PRO A 438 -4.04 -10.86 -4.50
N MET A 439 -3.61 -10.97 -3.25
CA MET A 439 -3.96 -9.97 -2.26
C MET A 439 -3.25 -8.65 -2.57
N THR A 440 -4.01 -7.64 -3.00
CA THR A 440 -3.46 -6.33 -3.39
C THR A 440 -2.99 -5.50 -2.20
N SER A 441 -3.56 -5.72 -1.02
CA SER A 441 -3.04 -5.19 0.24
C SER A 441 -2.48 -6.33 1.08
N ILE A 442 -1.26 -6.14 1.56
CA ILE A 442 -0.60 -7.00 2.53
C ILE A 442 -0.15 -6.15 3.71
N ASP A 443 0.15 -6.79 4.82
CA ASP A 443 0.75 -6.13 5.97
C ASP A 443 2.06 -5.45 5.54
N VAL A 444 2.25 -4.16 5.83
CA VAL A 444 3.45 -3.40 5.41
C VAL A 444 4.73 -3.94 6.04
N TYR A 445 4.60 -4.70 7.14
CA TYR A 445 5.71 -5.38 7.81
C TYR A 445 5.89 -6.83 7.36
N TYR A 446 5.13 -7.26 6.36
CA TYR A 446 5.35 -8.58 5.80
C TYR A 446 6.63 -8.59 4.97
N ILE A 447 7.63 -9.30 5.48
CA ILE A 447 8.84 -9.65 4.75
C ILE A 447 8.62 -11.10 4.27
N PRO A 448 8.31 -11.35 2.99
CA PRO A 448 8.40 -12.70 2.46
C PRO A 448 9.86 -13.13 2.54
N HIS A 449 10.08 -14.25 3.24
CA HIS A 449 11.30 -15.05 3.31
C HIS A 449 12.57 -14.42 2.69
N GLU A 450 13.46 -13.91 3.54
CA GLU A 450 14.90 -13.96 3.26
C GLU A 450 15.28 -15.44 3.14
N THR A 451 15.45 -15.93 1.91
CA THR A 451 16.07 -17.24 1.64
C THR A 451 17.58 -17.17 1.75
#